data_AF-A0AAJ3DCL2-F1
#
_entry.id   AF-A0AAJ3DCL2-F1
#
_cell.length_a   1.000
_cell.length_b   1.000
_cell.length_c   1.000
_cell.angle_alpha   90.00
_cell.angle_beta   90.00
_cell.angle_gamma   90.00
#
_symmetry.space_group_name_H-M   'P 1'
#
loop_
_entity.id
_entity.type
_entity.pdbx_description
1 polymer ?
#
loop_
_entity_poly.entity_id
_entity_poly.type
_entity_poly.pdbx_seq_one_letter_code
_entity_poly.pdbx_strand_id
1 'polypeptide(L)'
;MRYNESIKAFEKAEQLMPGGVNSPVRAFKSVDTPAIFMSRGEGSRIYDIDGNEYIDYVLSWGPLILGHRDSKVIEAIHDVVERGTSFGASTLEENRLAELVIERVPSIEKVRMVSSGTEATLDTLRLARGYT
;
A
#
# COMPACT_ATOMS: atom_id res chain seq x y z
N MET A 1 10.77 -24.51 -1.13
CA MET A 1 9.44 -23.92 -1.37
C MET A 1 8.95 -24.41 -2.72
N ARG A 2 7.63 -24.54 -2.88
CA ARG A 2 7.00 -24.89 -4.17
C ARG A 2 6.16 -23.70 -4.62
N TYR A 3 6.17 -23.39 -5.91
CA TYR A 3 5.54 -22.18 -6.47
C TYR A 3 4.57 -22.51 -7.61
N ASN A 4 3.96 -23.69 -7.59
CA ASN A 4 3.19 -24.20 -8.73
C ASN A 4 1.93 -23.33 -8.97
N GLU A 5 1.26 -22.92 -7.90
CA GLU A 5 0.06 -22.09 -8.00
C GLU A 5 0.42 -20.65 -8.33
N SER A 6 1.52 -20.13 -7.77
CA SER A 6 2.05 -18.80 -8.12
C SER A 6 2.44 -18.71 -9.61
N ILE A 7 3.10 -19.74 -10.16
CA ILE A 7 3.47 -19.80 -11.58
C ILE A 7 2.22 -19.77 -12.47
N LYS A 8 1.23 -20.64 -12.20
CA LYS A 8 -0.03 -20.67 -12.96
C LYS A 8 -0.80 -19.34 -12.87
N ALA A 9 -0.84 -18.73 -11.68
CA ALA A 9 -1.47 -17.43 -11.47
C ALA A 9 -0.77 -16.33 -12.27
N PHE A 10 0.56 -16.36 -12.33
CA PHE A 10 1.34 -15.39 -13.10
C PHE A 10 1.15 -15.56 -14.61
N GLU A 11 1.15 -16.79 -15.13
CA GLU A 11 0.85 -17.07 -16.53
C GLU A 11 -0.50 -16.48 -16.94
N LYS A 12 -1.52 -16.59 -16.08
CA LYS A 12 -2.81 -15.96 -16.31
C LYS A 12 -2.72 -14.44 -16.23
N ALA A 13 -1.99 -13.88 -15.26
CA ALA A 13 -1.85 -12.45 -15.07
C ALA A 13 -1.15 -11.76 -16.24
N GLU A 14 -0.16 -12.39 -16.87
CA GLU A 14 0.53 -11.86 -18.06
C GLU A 14 -0.42 -11.63 -19.24
N GLN A 15 -1.51 -12.40 -19.32
CA GLN A 15 -2.56 -12.19 -20.33
C GLN A 15 -3.52 -11.04 -20.00
N LEU A 16 -3.46 -10.51 -18.78
CA LEU A 16 -4.41 -9.51 -18.25
C LEU A 16 -3.76 -8.13 -18.04
N MET A 17 -2.48 -8.12 -17.69
CA MET A 17 -1.76 -6.90 -17.29
C MET A 17 -0.39 -6.86 -17.98
N PRO A 18 0.12 -5.66 -18.34
CA PRO A 18 1.47 -5.52 -18.87
C PRO A 18 2.53 -6.13 -17.93
N GLY A 19 3.21 -7.19 -18.39
CA GLY A 19 4.18 -7.93 -17.58
C GLY A 19 3.57 -8.62 -16.35
N GLY A 20 2.26 -8.88 -16.35
CA GLY A 20 1.55 -9.61 -15.30
C GLY A 20 1.35 -8.85 -13.98
N VAL A 21 1.63 -7.54 -13.93
CA VAL A 21 1.69 -6.79 -12.67
C VAL A 21 1.17 -5.36 -12.76
N ASN A 22 0.72 -4.82 -11.62
CA ASN A 22 0.35 -3.41 -11.46
C ASN A 22 1.52 -2.49 -11.02
N SER A 23 2.70 -3.05 -10.77
CA SER A 23 3.92 -2.30 -10.49
C SER A 23 5.14 -3.12 -10.92
N PRO A 24 6.08 -2.57 -11.72
CA PRO A 24 7.12 -3.35 -12.41
C PRO A 24 7.94 -4.27 -11.52
N VAL A 25 8.29 -3.82 -10.31
CA VAL A 25 9.14 -4.58 -9.37
C VAL A 25 8.50 -5.91 -8.94
N ARG A 26 7.16 -6.00 -8.98
CA ARG A 26 6.42 -7.21 -8.60
C ARG A 26 6.56 -8.36 -9.60
N ALA A 27 7.09 -8.10 -10.80
CA ALA A 27 7.34 -9.13 -11.80
C ALA A 27 8.63 -9.93 -11.56
N PHE A 28 9.41 -9.56 -10.54
CA PHE A 28 10.62 -10.27 -10.10
C PHE A 28 11.70 -10.44 -11.19
N LYS A 29 11.65 -9.62 -12.25
CA LYS A 29 12.58 -9.69 -13.39
C LYS A 29 14.08 -9.51 -13.04
N SER A 30 14.38 -8.99 -11.85
CA SER A 30 15.74 -8.75 -11.37
C SER A 30 16.27 -9.86 -10.47
N VAL A 31 15.48 -10.92 -10.23
CA VAL A 31 15.86 -12.05 -9.36
C VAL A 31 15.50 -13.37 -10.03
N ASP A 32 16.25 -14.43 -9.72
CA ASP A 32 16.05 -15.76 -10.32
C ASP A 32 14.94 -16.55 -9.60
N THR A 33 13.75 -15.97 -9.49
CA THR A 33 12.60 -16.60 -8.83
C THR A 33 11.32 -16.15 -9.54
N PRO A 34 10.33 -17.05 -9.76
CA PRO A 34 9.04 -16.64 -10.31
C PRO A 34 8.37 -15.59 -9.42
N ALA A 35 7.50 -14.77 -10.01
CA ALA A 35 6.66 -13.86 -9.23
C ALA A 35 5.79 -14.65 -8.24
N ILE A 36 5.87 -14.29 -6.97
CA ILE A 36 5.18 -15.01 -5.88
C ILE A 36 3.87 -14.29 -5.55
N PHE A 37 2.76 -15.03 -5.54
CA PHE A 37 1.44 -14.50 -5.23
C PHE A 37 1.16 -14.66 -3.73
N MET A 38 0.99 -13.54 -3.03
CA MET A 38 0.69 -13.53 -1.59
C MET A 38 -0.81 -13.75 -1.34
N SER A 39 -1.14 -14.55 -0.33
CA SER A 39 -2.53 -14.88 0.06
C SER A 39 -2.96 -14.15 1.33
N ARG A 40 -2.08 -14.06 2.33
CA ARG A 40 -2.36 -13.40 3.62
C ARG A 40 -1.07 -12.95 4.31
N GLY A 41 -1.21 -12.08 5.30
CA GLY A 41 -0.14 -11.68 6.21
C GLY A 41 -0.66 -11.44 7.61
N GLU A 42 0.19 -11.67 8.61
CA GLU A 42 -0.09 -11.39 10.02
C GLU A 42 1.23 -11.09 10.77
N GLY A 43 1.27 -9.95 11.47
CA GLY A 43 2.47 -9.46 12.13
C GLY A 43 3.63 -9.32 11.14
N SER A 44 4.76 -9.95 11.43
CA SER A 44 5.95 -9.94 10.57
C SER A 44 5.98 -11.04 9.51
N ARG A 45 4.88 -11.77 9.30
CA ARG A 45 4.85 -12.96 8.43
C ARG A 45 3.86 -12.80 7.30
N ILE A 46 4.25 -13.29 6.12
CA ILE A 46 3.37 -13.41 4.96
C ILE A 46 3.36 -14.85 4.46
N TYR A 47 2.27 -15.19 3.78
CA TYR A 47 2.02 -16.52 3.25
C TYR A 47 1.64 -16.38 1.79
N ASP A 48 2.25 -17.19 0.92
CA ASP A 48 1.86 -17.24 -0.49
C ASP A 48 0.65 -18.15 -0.72
N ILE A 49 0.19 -18.22 -1.98
CA ILE A 49 -0.93 -19.08 -2.38
C ILE A 49 -0.54 -20.58 -2.46
N ASP A 50 0.74 -20.89 -2.41
CA ASP A 50 1.27 -22.25 -2.33
C ASP A 50 1.41 -22.72 -0.84
N GLY A 51 1.13 -21.83 0.12
CA GLY A 51 1.19 -22.11 1.56
C GLY A 51 2.58 -21.97 2.16
N ASN A 52 3.58 -21.47 1.43
CA ASN A 52 4.88 -21.17 2.02
C ASN A 52 4.79 -19.93 2.92
N GLU A 53 5.56 -19.93 4.00
CA GLU A 53 5.62 -18.85 4.99
C GLU A 53 6.96 -18.12 4.91
N TYR A 54 6.93 -16.80 5.07
CA TYR A 54 8.09 -15.93 5.01
C TYR A 54 8.10 -14.96 6.18
N ILE A 55 9.29 -14.62 6.66
CA ILE A 55 9.48 -13.39 7.45
C ILE A 55 9.55 -12.23 6.45
N ASP A 56 8.64 -11.27 6.57
CA ASP A 56 8.48 -10.19 5.61
C ASP A 56 9.35 -8.97 5.97
N TYR A 57 10.36 -8.73 5.15
CA TYR A 57 11.19 -7.51 5.18
C TYR A 57 10.80 -6.49 4.10
N VAL A 58 9.85 -6.82 3.22
CA VAL A 58 9.33 -5.92 2.18
C VAL A 58 8.25 -5.02 2.77
N LEU A 59 7.35 -5.56 3.61
CA LEU A 59 6.34 -4.80 4.36
C LEU A 59 5.52 -3.83 3.48
N SER A 60 5.12 -4.32 2.31
CA SER A 60 4.42 -3.56 1.28
C SER A 60 5.14 -2.29 0.83
N TRP A 61 6.48 -2.31 0.84
CA TRP A 61 7.35 -1.18 0.51
C TRP A 61 7.30 -0.04 1.53
N GLY A 62 6.94 -0.32 2.78
CA GLY A 62 7.02 0.63 3.90
C GLY A 62 5.76 0.84 4.74
N PRO A 63 4.51 0.86 4.21
CA PRO A 63 3.32 1.24 4.98
C PRO A 63 3.05 0.39 6.22
N LEU A 64 3.53 -0.86 6.24
CA LEU A 64 3.22 -1.84 7.28
C LEU A 64 4.22 -1.79 8.44
N ILE A 65 4.45 -0.60 8.99
CA ILE A 65 5.40 -0.40 10.11
C ILE A 65 4.98 -1.12 11.39
N LEU A 66 3.68 -1.35 11.58
CA LEU A 66 3.11 -2.14 12.68
C LEU A 66 2.97 -3.63 12.34
N GLY A 67 3.46 -4.05 11.17
CA GLY A 67 3.23 -5.37 10.61
C GLY A 67 1.89 -5.50 9.88
N HIS A 68 1.65 -6.69 9.33
CA HIS A 68 0.41 -7.04 8.65
C HIS A 68 -0.72 -7.26 9.65
N ARG A 69 -1.92 -6.77 9.31
CA ARG A 69 -3.16 -7.02 10.06
C ARG A 69 -3.05 -6.62 11.55
N ASP A 70 -2.46 -5.45 11.83
CA ASP A 70 -2.51 -4.88 13.18
C ASP A 70 -3.97 -4.76 13.65
N SER A 71 -4.26 -5.26 14.86
CA SER A 71 -5.63 -5.40 15.33
C SER A 71 -6.36 -4.06 15.47
N LYS A 72 -5.65 -3.00 15.88
CA LYS A 72 -6.24 -1.67 16.06
C LYS A 72 -6.55 -1.02 14.71
N VAL A 73 -5.66 -1.19 13.73
CA VAL A 73 -5.89 -0.70 12.37
C VAL A 73 -7.08 -1.41 11.74
N ILE A 74 -7.17 -2.74 11.89
CA ILE A 74 -8.28 -3.53 11.33
C ILE A 74 -9.63 -3.17 11.99
N GLU A 75 -9.67 -3.03 13.31
CA GLU A 75 -10.88 -2.61 14.03
C GLU A 75 -11.36 -1.23 13.55
N ALA A 76 -10.45 -0.24 13.46
CA ALA A 76 -10.79 1.08 12.98
C ALA A 76 -11.30 1.09 11.52
N ILE A 77 -10.75 0.23 10.65
CA ILE A 77 -11.24 0.07 9.28
C ILE A 77 -12.67 -0.50 9.29
N HIS A 78 -12.94 -1.53 10.09
CA HIS A 78 -14.28 -2.12 10.18
C HIS A 78 -15.33 -1.10 10.65
N ASP A 79 -15.01 -0.29 11.66
CA ASP A 79 -15.90 0.78 12.14
C ASP A 79 -16.23 1.83 11.08
N VAL A 80 -15.30 2.11 10.15
CA VAL A 80 -15.53 3.03 9.03
C VAL A 80 -16.40 2.36 7.96
N VAL A 81 -16.17 1.08 7.67
CA VAL A 81 -16.95 0.34 6.66
C VAL A 81 -18.44 0.34 6.99
N GLU A 82 -18.81 0.22 8.28
CA GLU A 82 -20.22 0.26 8.72
C GLU A 82 -20.93 1.60 8.43
N ARG A 83 -20.18 2.69 8.26
CA ARG A 83 -20.74 4.04 7.99
C ARG A 83 -20.58 4.49 6.54
N GLY A 84 -19.79 3.76 5.74
CA GLY A 84 -19.44 4.11 4.37
C GLY A 84 -18.00 4.64 4.25
N THR A 85 -17.33 4.27 3.15
CA THR A 85 -15.88 4.50 2.96
C THR A 85 -15.55 5.75 2.16
N SER A 86 -16.54 6.42 1.56
CA SER A 86 -16.34 7.64 0.77
C SER A 86 -17.63 8.42 0.64
N PHE A 87 -17.56 9.75 0.81
CA PHE A 87 -18.73 10.63 0.81
C PHE A 87 -18.68 11.74 -0.24
N GLY A 88 -17.52 12.01 -0.86
CA GLY A 88 -17.34 13.17 -1.74
C GLY A 88 -17.54 14.52 -1.04
N ALA A 89 -17.54 14.54 0.29
CA ALA A 89 -17.73 15.70 1.15
C ALA A 89 -16.83 15.58 2.38
N SER A 90 -16.62 16.68 3.10
CA SER A 90 -15.70 16.76 4.23
C SER A 90 -16.12 15.89 5.42
N THR A 91 -15.13 15.33 6.11
CA THR A 91 -15.25 14.47 7.30
C THR A 91 -14.43 15.00 8.47
N LEU A 92 -14.78 14.60 9.70
CA LEU A 92 -13.99 14.97 10.89
C LEU A 92 -12.65 14.23 10.93
N GLU A 93 -12.60 13.06 10.32
CA GLU A 93 -11.43 12.21 10.18
C GLU A 93 -10.32 12.90 9.38
N GLU A 94 -10.66 13.66 8.33
CA GLU A 94 -9.70 14.50 7.58
C GLU A 94 -9.03 15.55 8.48
N ASN A 95 -9.80 16.24 9.33
CA ASN A 95 -9.24 17.24 10.25
C ASN A 95 -8.29 16.60 11.27
N ARG A 96 -8.70 15.49 11.88
CA ARG A 96 -7.88 14.77 12.87
C ARG A 96 -6.55 14.29 12.28
N LEU A 97 -6.57 13.76 11.05
CA LEU A 97 -5.35 13.32 10.39
C LEU A 97 -4.46 14.51 10.01
N ALA A 98 -5.05 15.62 9.57
CA ALA A 98 -4.31 16.84 9.25
C ALA A 98 -3.58 17.41 10.48
N GLU A 99 -4.27 17.51 11.62
CA GLU A 99 -3.68 17.94 12.90
C GLU A 99 -2.50 17.05 13.30
N LEU A 100 -2.67 15.73 13.24
CA LEU A 100 -1.61 14.78 13.59
C LEU A 100 -0.37 14.92 12.69
N VAL A 101 -0.57 15.11 11.38
CA VAL A 101 0.54 15.29 10.43
C VAL A 101 1.30 16.59 10.70
N ILE A 102 0.58 17.69 10.93
CA ILE A 102 1.17 19.00 11.26
C ILE A 102 1.96 18.91 12.58
N GLU A 103 1.42 18.24 13.59
CA GLU A 103 2.11 18.02 14.86
C GLU A 103 3.42 17.22 14.69
N ARG A 104 3.42 16.19 13.83
CA ARG A 104 4.55 15.27 13.69
C ARG A 104 5.66 15.73 12.75
N VAL A 105 5.37 16.62 11.80
CA VAL A 105 6.33 17.06 10.78
C VAL A 105 6.53 18.57 10.88
N PRO A 106 7.60 19.05 11.54
CA PRO A 106 7.75 20.47 11.93
C PRO A 106 7.68 21.50 10.79
N SER A 107 7.97 21.10 9.54
CA SER A 107 7.92 22.00 8.39
C SER A 107 6.50 22.18 7.80
N ILE A 108 5.53 21.37 8.21
CA ILE A 108 4.17 21.39 7.66
C ILE A 108 3.28 22.26 8.54
N GLU A 109 2.95 23.46 8.06
CA GLU A 109 1.96 24.34 8.71
C GLU A 109 0.53 24.13 8.18
N LYS A 110 0.41 23.64 6.94
CA LYS A 110 -0.84 23.26 6.28
C LYS A 110 -0.60 22.03 5.41
N VAL A 111 -1.58 21.12 5.38
CA VAL A 111 -1.49 19.86 4.62
C VAL A 111 -2.67 19.68 3.69
N ARG A 112 -2.43 19.01 2.55
CA ARG A 112 -3.44 18.52 1.61
C ARG A 112 -3.23 17.04 1.42
N MET A 113 -4.26 16.24 1.69
CA MET A 113 -4.23 14.80 1.42
C MET A 113 -4.43 14.53 -0.07
N VAL A 114 -3.74 13.52 -0.59
CA VAL A 114 -3.84 12.97 -1.95
C VAL A 114 -3.67 11.45 -1.88
N SER A 115 -3.86 10.74 -2.99
CA SER A 115 -3.98 9.28 -2.98
C SER A 115 -2.65 8.54 -3.17
N SER A 116 -1.58 9.23 -3.59
CA SER A 116 -0.28 8.60 -3.79
C SER A 116 0.90 9.56 -3.62
N GLY A 117 2.10 9.01 -3.40
CA GLY A 117 3.34 9.79 -3.41
C GLY A 117 3.64 10.44 -4.77
N THR A 118 3.20 9.82 -5.87
CA THR A 118 3.32 10.40 -7.22
C THR A 118 2.47 11.67 -7.34
N GLU A 119 1.21 11.63 -6.89
CA GLU A 119 0.36 12.83 -6.86
C GLU A 119 0.95 13.91 -5.95
N ALA A 120 1.42 13.55 -4.76
CA ALA A 120 1.99 14.50 -3.81
C ALA A 120 3.20 15.25 -4.38
N THR A 121 4.11 14.53 -5.04
CA THR A 121 5.31 15.13 -5.64
C THR A 121 5.01 15.93 -6.90
N LEU A 122 4.08 15.48 -7.75
CA LEU A 122 3.62 16.23 -8.91
C LEU A 122 2.98 17.57 -8.50
N ASP A 123 2.10 17.54 -7.51
CA ASP A 123 1.42 18.73 -7.00
C ASP A 123 2.39 19.70 -6.34
N THR A 124 3.36 19.19 -5.60
CA THR A 124 4.40 20.01 -4.97
C THR A 124 5.26 20.73 -6.01
N LEU A 125 5.66 20.05 -7.09
CA LEU A 125 6.44 20.70 -8.17
C LEU A 125 5.65 21.82 -8.85
N ARG A 126 4.35 21.60 -9.08
CA ARG A 126 3.44 22.62 -9.62
C ARG A 126 3.29 23.80 -8.67
N LEU A 127 3.10 23.54 -7.38
CA LEU A 127 3.02 24.57 -6.34
C LEU A 127 4.29 25.41 -6.29
N ALA A 128 5.46 24.75 -6.24
CA ALA A 128 6.75 25.43 -6.17
C ALA A 128 6.96 26.37 -7.37
N ARG A 129 6.74 25.88 -8.61
CA ARG A 129 6.87 26.68 -9.84
C ARG A 129 5.88 27.85 -9.93
N GLY A 130 4.70 27.73 -9.31
CA GLY A 130 3.72 28.81 -9.31
C GLY A 130 3.97 29.86 -8.24
N TYR A 131 4.65 29.48 -7.16
CA TYR A 131 4.93 30.37 -6.03
C TYR A 131 6.17 31.24 -6.24
N THR A 132 7.22 30.70 -6.86
CA THR A 132 8.49 31.39 -7.14
C THR A 132 8.59 31.86 -8.57
#